data_AF-A0A1C4DMM8-F1
#
_entry.id   AF-A0A1C4DMM8-F1
#
_cell.length_a   1.000
_cell.length_b   1.000
_cell.length_c   1.000
_cell.angle_alpha   90.00
_cell.angle_beta   90.00
_cell.angle_gamma   90.00
#
_symmetry.space_group_name_H-M   'P 1'
#
loop_
_entity.id
_entity.type
_entity.pdbx_description
1 polymer ?
#
loop_
_entity_poly.entity_id
_entity_poly.type
_entity_poly.pdbx_seq_one_letter_code
_entity_poly.pdbx_strand_id
1 'polypeptide(L)'
;MKSFIFDTLKDLLPILSGVLGVLGVLNVFKKINGKLTAWGWFAVILILLSTIGGVVLAKKEKADDEREKEQLQNKLNHILNDLAKVKRPLGEVQLTFFTKLPNSDPEVESYKEYLKEKVANLPKGKGYGFRPQLNKDIKSLLLDENGRPIIYDINSDSAYWPDDRFPTLQSASKAYTLIMCISLKRIKPEEYQSYIYSSRSGDWCSGPVIFPNNIIYYDIKQDEVGFRTHIKFKKESVFSNGKVSSVQDLFGARVFFQPPTLARTFIKDRLIKNGASKDAIERHERTTSFFAALQAEGASIDTGGGQDFDINGEDIKKYTGIDMNTFFYSDLPLNDREDIVHHQDANN
;
A
#
# COMPACT_ATOMS: atom_id res chain seq x y z
N MET A 1 57.33 -4.70 -13.05
CA MET A 1 56.56 -3.73 -12.23
C MET A 1 55.06 -3.75 -12.55
N LYS A 2 54.62 -3.75 -13.82
CA LYS A 2 53.19 -3.87 -14.19
C LYS A 2 52.53 -5.21 -13.82
N SER A 3 53.21 -6.36 -13.91
CA SER A 3 52.62 -7.65 -13.52
C SER A 3 52.52 -7.81 -12.00
N PHE A 4 53.51 -7.32 -11.24
CA PHE A 4 53.51 -7.38 -9.78
C PHE A 4 52.30 -6.63 -9.18
N ILE A 5 52.00 -5.42 -9.65
CA ILE A 5 50.81 -4.67 -9.22
C ILE A 5 49.51 -5.41 -9.56
N PHE A 6 49.49 -6.12 -10.69
CA PHE A 6 48.33 -6.86 -11.19
C PHE A 6 48.05 -8.12 -10.36
N ASP A 7 49.10 -8.89 -10.04
CA ASP A 7 49.01 -10.08 -9.20
C ASP A 7 48.66 -9.71 -7.76
N THR A 8 49.27 -8.62 -7.23
CA THR A 8 48.93 -8.12 -5.89
C THR A 8 47.47 -7.67 -5.80
N LEU A 9 46.92 -7.03 -6.84
CA LEU A 9 45.52 -6.59 -6.86
C LEU A 9 44.54 -7.78 -6.92
N LYS A 10 44.90 -8.83 -7.67
CA LYS A 10 44.12 -10.07 -7.82
C LYS A 10 43.98 -10.82 -6.49
N ASP A 11 45.05 -10.83 -5.69
CA ASP A 11 45.05 -11.48 -4.38
C ASP A 11 44.44 -10.60 -3.28
N LEU A 12 44.52 -9.26 -3.40
CA LEU A 12 43.95 -8.34 -2.41
C LEU A 12 42.41 -8.31 -2.43
N LEU A 13 41.79 -8.47 -3.62
CA LEU A 13 40.35 -8.32 -3.82
C LEU A 13 39.50 -9.37 -3.05
N PRO A 14 39.83 -10.67 -3.07
CA PRO A 14 39.14 -11.68 -2.25
C PRO A 14 39.35 -11.46 -0.75
N ILE A 15 40.55 -11.01 -0.34
CA ILE A 15 40.88 -10.74 1.07
C ILE A 15 40.08 -9.54 1.59
N LEU A 16 39.99 -8.46 0.79
CA LEU A 16 39.14 -7.30 1.09
C LEU A 16 37.65 -7.68 1.17
N SER A 17 37.18 -8.53 0.27
CA SER A 17 35.81 -9.08 0.31
C SER A 17 35.56 -9.88 1.60
N GLY A 18 36.50 -10.73 2.02
CA GLY A 18 36.40 -11.50 3.26
C GLY A 18 36.42 -10.63 4.51
N VAL A 19 37.32 -9.65 4.58
CA VAL A 19 37.43 -8.71 5.72
C VAL A 19 36.20 -7.79 5.80
N LEU A 20 35.65 -7.34 4.66
CA LEU A 20 34.43 -6.54 4.61
C LEU A 20 33.17 -7.35 4.94
N GLY A 21 33.13 -8.63 4.59
CA GLY A 21 32.08 -9.56 5.02
C GLY A 21 32.06 -9.73 6.55
N VAL A 22 33.23 -9.86 7.18
CA VAL A 22 33.37 -9.96 8.65
C VAL A 22 33.09 -8.63 9.35
N LEU A 23 33.57 -7.50 8.80
CA LEU A 23 33.23 -6.16 9.33
C LEU A 23 31.74 -5.83 9.18
N GLY A 24 31.07 -6.38 8.17
CA GLY A 24 29.63 -6.27 7.98
C GLY A 24 28.78 -7.00 9.00
N VAL A 25 29.35 -8.02 9.64
CA VAL A 25 28.73 -8.71 10.79
C VAL A 25 28.93 -7.90 12.08
N LEU A 26 30.02 -7.13 12.19
CA LEU A 26 30.39 -6.42 13.41
C LEU A 26 29.94 -4.96 13.47
N ASN A 27 29.56 -4.34 12.34
CA ASN A 27 29.07 -2.96 12.32
C ASN A 27 27.76 -2.83 11.54
N VAL A 28 26.74 -2.33 12.25
CA VAL A 28 25.36 -2.19 11.79
C VAL A 28 25.30 -1.29 10.54
N PHE A 29 25.25 -1.90 9.35
CA PHE A 29 25.19 -1.16 8.07
C PHE A 29 23.92 -0.34 7.90
N LYS A 30 22.87 -0.61 8.68
CA LYS A 30 21.56 0.04 8.57
C LYS A 30 21.23 0.83 9.83
N LYS A 31 20.98 2.12 9.70
CA LYS A 31 20.35 2.91 10.77
C LYS A 31 18.97 2.33 11.11
N ILE A 32 18.44 2.67 12.28
CA ILE A 32 17.13 2.19 12.78
C ILE A 32 15.98 2.47 11.79
N ASN A 33 16.12 3.47 10.92
CA ASN A 33 15.20 3.83 9.85
C ASN A 33 15.46 3.12 8.50
N GLY A 34 16.24 2.05 8.46
CA GLY A 34 16.52 1.26 7.25
C GLY A 34 17.53 1.88 6.27
N LYS A 35 17.96 3.13 6.47
CA LYS A 35 18.96 3.81 5.62
C LYS A 35 20.38 3.30 5.91
N LEU A 36 21.21 3.18 4.89
CA LEU A 36 22.62 2.83 5.07
C LEU A 36 23.40 3.89 5.86
N THR A 37 24.34 3.45 6.69
CA THR A 37 25.34 4.32 7.31
C THR A 37 26.40 4.75 6.28
N ALA A 38 27.21 5.77 6.59
CA ALA A 38 28.30 6.21 5.70
C ALA A 38 29.29 5.07 5.38
N TRP A 39 29.56 4.20 6.36
CA TRP A 39 30.35 2.98 6.18
C TRP A 39 29.66 1.92 5.33
N GLY A 40 28.33 1.81 5.42
CA GLY A 40 27.54 0.98 4.53
C GLY A 40 27.61 1.45 3.07
N TRP A 41 27.54 2.76 2.85
CA TRP A 41 27.77 3.35 1.52
C TRP A 41 29.17 3.10 0.98
N PHE A 42 30.20 3.22 1.83
CA PHE A 42 31.58 2.93 1.45
C PHE A 42 31.78 1.46 1.06
N ALA A 43 31.20 0.52 1.82
CA ALA A 43 31.25 -0.91 1.51
C ALA A 43 30.58 -1.23 0.16
N VAL A 44 29.42 -0.63 -0.11
CA VAL A 44 28.70 -0.78 -1.38
C VAL A 44 29.52 -0.26 -2.57
N ILE A 45 30.17 0.90 -2.44
CA ILE A 45 31.04 1.46 -3.48
C ILE A 45 32.24 0.54 -3.75
N LEU A 46 32.86 -0.02 -2.71
CA LEU A 46 33.97 -0.95 -2.86
C LEU A 46 33.58 -2.25 -3.56
N ILE A 47 32.40 -2.80 -3.26
CA ILE A 47 31.84 -3.98 -3.95
C ILE A 47 31.58 -3.66 -5.43
N LEU A 48 31.05 -2.48 -5.73
CA LEU A 48 30.85 -2.02 -7.11
C LEU A 48 32.19 -1.94 -7.86
N LEU A 49 33.21 -1.33 -7.26
CA LEU A 49 34.54 -1.20 -7.87
C LEU A 49 35.22 -2.56 -8.04
N SER A 50 35.08 -3.48 -7.08
CA SER A 50 35.63 -4.84 -7.21
C SER A 50 34.94 -5.63 -8.32
N THR A 51 33.63 -5.47 -8.46
CA THR A 51 32.84 -6.14 -9.50
C THR A 51 33.16 -5.58 -10.89
N ILE A 52 33.23 -4.25 -11.05
CA ILE A 52 33.62 -3.61 -12.30
C ILE A 52 35.07 -3.99 -12.67
N GLY A 53 35.97 -3.99 -11.68
CA GLY A 53 37.35 -4.46 -11.85
C GLY A 53 37.39 -5.90 -12.34
N GLY A 54 36.61 -6.80 -11.71
CA GLY A 54 36.46 -8.20 -12.13
C GLY A 54 35.91 -8.35 -13.55
N VAL A 55 34.95 -7.52 -13.96
CA VAL A 55 34.41 -7.51 -15.34
C VAL A 55 35.45 -7.06 -16.36
N VAL A 56 36.24 -6.04 -16.05
CA VAL A 56 37.30 -5.53 -16.94
C VAL A 56 38.44 -6.55 -17.06
N LEU A 57 38.81 -7.20 -15.96
CA LEU A 57 39.77 -8.30 -15.92
C LEU A 57 39.28 -9.52 -16.72
N ALA A 58 38.03 -9.95 -16.52
CA ALA A 58 37.43 -11.07 -17.24
C ALA A 58 37.27 -10.79 -18.74
N LYS A 59 36.89 -9.56 -19.13
CA LYS A 59 36.86 -9.14 -20.55
C LYS A 59 38.23 -9.14 -21.21
N LYS A 60 39.31 -8.95 -20.45
CA LYS A 60 40.68 -8.97 -20.96
C LYS A 60 41.24 -10.39 -21.06
N GLU A 61 40.76 -11.32 -20.24
CA GLU A 61 41.26 -12.70 -20.19
C GLU A 61 40.50 -13.71 -21.09
N LYS A 62 39.25 -13.45 -21.53
CA LYS A 62 38.52 -14.41 -22.37
C LYS A 62 37.64 -13.78 -23.47
N ALA A 63 37.95 -14.11 -24.71
CA ALA A 63 37.15 -13.74 -25.88
C ALA A 63 35.96 -14.69 -26.15
N ASP A 64 35.99 -15.96 -25.71
CA ASP A 64 35.13 -17.01 -26.31
C ASP A 64 34.02 -17.64 -25.44
N ASP A 65 33.88 -17.33 -24.14
CA ASP A 65 32.80 -17.90 -23.33
C ASP A 65 31.58 -16.95 -23.21
N GLU A 66 30.65 -17.02 -24.16
CA GLU A 66 29.37 -16.29 -24.13
C GLU A 66 28.58 -16.58 -22.83
N ARG A 67 28.66 -17.81 -22.32
CA ARG A 67 28.03 -18.21 -21.04
C ARG A 67 28.59 -17.47 -19.83
N GLU A 68 29.91 -17.24 -19.79
CA GLU A 68 30.51 -16.47 -18.69
C GLU A 68 30.12 -15.00 -18.78
N LYS A 69 30.05 -14.42 -19.99
CA LYS A 69 29.56 -13.05 -20.21
C LYS A 69 28.11 -12.90 -19.75
N GLU A 70 27.25 -13.85 -20.07
CA GLU A 70 25.84 -13.85 -19.66
C GLU A 70 25.70 -14.00 -18.13
N GLN A 71 26.45 -14.91 -17.51
CA GLN A 71 26.48 -15.04 -16.05
C GLN A 71 27.00 -13.78 -15.35
N LEU A 72 28.02 -13.12 -15.91
CA LEU A 72 28.54 -11.86 -15.39
C LEU A 72 27.56 -10.70 -15.56
N GLN A 73 26.87 -10.61 -16.71
CA GLN A 73 25.81 -9.63 -16.93
C GLN A 73 24.65 -9.85 -15.95
N ASN A 74 24.23 -11.09 -15.74
CA ASN A 74 23.19 -11.43 -14.77
C ASN A 74 23.60 -11.06 -13.35
N LYS A 75 24.84 -11.35 -12.94
CA LYS A 75 25.38 -10.90 -11.64
C LYS A 75 25.43 -9.38 -11.51
N LEU A 76 25.87 -8.67 -12.55
CA LEU A 76 25.92 -7.22 -12.56
C LEU A 76 24.51 -6.62 -12.45
N ASN A 77 23.55 -7.16 -13.21
CA ASN A 77 22.15 -6.74 -13.15
C ASN A 77 21.55 -6.98 -11.76
N HIS A 78 21.84 -8.12 -11.13
CA HIS A 78 21.46 -8.37 -9.74
C HIS A 78 22.03 -7.34 -8.77
N ILE A 79 23.32 -7.03 -8.86
CA ILE A 79 23.98 -6.04 -8.00
C ILE A 79 23.39 -4.63 -8.23
N LEU A 80 23.17 -4.24 -9.49
CA LEU A 80 22.58 -2.95 -9.83
C LEU A 80 21.14 -2.85 -9.32
N ASN A 81 20.37 -3.94 -9.40
CA ASN A 81 19.03 -4.00 -8.82
C ASN A 81 19.09 -3.87 -7.29
N ASP A 82 19.93 -4.65 -6.61
CA ASP A 82 20.08 -4.58 -5.15
C ASP A 82 20.53 -3.19 -4.67
N LEU A 83 21.44 -2.54 -5.41
CA LEU A 83 21.84 -1.15 -5.18
C LEU A 83 20.65 -0.19 -5.28
N ALA A 84 19.81 -0.39 -6.29
CA ALA A 84 18.68 0.46 -6.55
C ALA A 84 17.58 0.27 -5.48
N LYS A 85 17.40 -0.97 -4.97
CA LYS A 85 16.56 -1.26 -3.80
C LYS A 85 17.06 -0.57 -2.53
N VAL A 86 18.37 -0.57 -2.32
CA VAL A 86 19.03 0.12 -1.20
C VAL A 86 18.85 1.64 -1.25
N LYS A 87 18.78 2.23 -2.44
CA LYS A 87 18.60 3.69 -2.62
C LYS A 87 17.20 4.14 -2.18
N ARG A 88 16.17 3.30 -2.37
CA ARG A 88 14.77 3.60 -2.06
C ARG A 88 14.15 2.48 -1.21
N PRO A 89 14.60 2.32 0.05
CA PRO A 89 14.06 1.28 0.91
C PRO A 89 12.58 1.57 1.19
N LEU A 90 11.80 0.49 1.38
CA LEU A 90 10.42 0.63 1.80
C LEU A 90 10.41 1.09 3.27
N GLY A 91 9.78 2.23 3.52
CA GLY A 91 9.65 2.83 4.85
C GLY A 91 8.40 2.36 5.59
N GLU A 92 7.89 3.21 6.48
CA GLU A 92 6.58 3.00 7.10
C GLU A 92 5.49 3.26 6.06
N VAL A 93 4.83 2.20 5.62
CA VAL A 93 3.80 2.28 4.58
C VAL A 93 2.51 2.84 5.18
N GLN A 94 1.89 3.78 4.47
CA GLN A 94 0.59 4.35 4.81
C GLN A 94 -0.37 4.20 3.64
N LEU A 95 -1.65 4.02 3.95
CA LEU A 95 -2.72 3.91 2.97
C LEU A 95 -3.75 4.99 3.27
N THR A 96 -4.11 5.77 2.26
CA THR A 96 -5.35 6.52 2.24
C THR A 96 -6.27 5.87 1.22
N PHE A 97 -7.41 5.34 1.67
CA PHE A 97 -8.38 4.68 0.80
C PHE A 97 -9.71 5.44 0.83
N PHE A 98 -10.26 5.64 -0.36
CA PHE A 98 -11.53 6.35 -0.56
C PHE A 98 -12.57 5.33 -0.99
N THR A 99 -13.68 5.26 -0.25
CA THR A 99 -14.81 4.42 -0.61
C THR A 99 -16.09 5.20 -0.61
N LYS A 100 -16.89 4.97 -1.64
CA LYS A 100 -18.24 5.49 -1.78
C LYS A 100 -19.23 4.57 -1.08
N LEU A 101 -20.15 5.19 -0.33
CA LEU A 101 -21.27 4.49 0.29
C LEU A 101 -22.32 4.09 -0.75
N PRO A 102 -23.10 3.02 -0.52
CA PRO A 102 -24.14 2.61 -1.44
C PRO A 102 -25.29 3.64 -1.48
N ASN A 103 -25.41 4.41 -2.56
CA ASN A 103 -26.53 5.34 -2.78
C ASN A 103 -27.91 4.65 -2.83
N SER A 104 -27.97 3.34 -3.09
CA SER A 104 -29.23 2.59 -3.04
C SER A 104 -29.72 2.31 -1.61
N ASP A 105 -28.91 2.63 -0.60
CA ASP A 105 -29.19 2.33 0.80
C ASP A 105 -30.05 3.43 1.45
N PRO A 106 -31.25 3.11 1.97
CA PRO A 106 -32.14 4.12 2.53
C PRO A 106 -31.54 4.92 3.70
N GLU A 107 -30.65 4.31 4.48
CA GLU A 107 -29.99 4.97 5.60
C GLU A 107 -28.93 5.97 5.11
N VAL A 108 -28.23 5.64 4.01
CA VAL A 108 -27.26 6.55 3.36
C VAL A 108 -27.98 7.74 2.74
N GLU A 109 -29.10 7.51 2.03
CA GLU A 109 -29.91 8.59 1.46
C GLU A 109 -30.44 9.53 2.56
N SER A 110 -31.00 8.97 3.63
CA SER A 110 -31.47 9.77 4.77
C SER A 110 -30.34 10.57 5.43
N TYR A 111 -29.14 10.00 5.51
CA TYR A 111 -27.98 10.69 6.05
C TYR A 111 -27.47 11.81 5.13
N LYS A 112 -27.51 11.61 3.80
CA LYS A 112 -27.22 12.68 2.82
C LYS A 112 -28.15 13.87 2.98
N GLU A 113 -29.46 13.63 3.09
CA GLU A 113 -30.45 14.68 3.30
C GLU A 113 -30.18 15.45 4.61
N TYR A 114 -29.88 14.71 5.68
CA TYR A 114 -29.46 15.30 6.95
C TYR A 114 -28.22 16.20 6.79
N LEU A 115 -27.17 15.72 6.13
CA LEU A 115 -25.96 16.51 5.90
C LEU A 115 -26.24 17.73 5.04
N LYS A 116 -27.02 17.58 3.96
CA LYS A 116 -27.42 18.67 3.05
C LYS A 116 -28.12 19.79 3.80
N GLU A 117 -29.04 19.47 4.72
CA GLU A 117 -29.70 20.45 5.59
C GLU A 117 -28.70 21.18 6.50
N LYS A 118 -27.73 20.46 7.08
CA LYS A 118 -26.75 21.06 7.99
C LYS A 118 -25.72 21.93 7.28
N VAL A 119 -25.29 21.55 6.08
CA VAL A 119 -24.28 22.30 5.33
C VAL A 119 -24.85 23.48 4.57
N ALA A 120 -26.15 23.49 4.25
CA ALA A 120 -26.81 24.59 3.54
C ALA A 120 -26.68 25.94 4.25
N ASN A 121 -26.58 25.93 5.58
CA ASN A 121 -26.51 27.13 6.42
C ASN A 121 -25.07 27.46 6.89
N LEU A 122 -24.05 26.73 6.43
CA LEU A 122 -22.68 27.02 6.83
C LEU A 122 -22.19 28.32 6.19
N PRO A 123 -21.42 29.13 6.95
CA PRO A 123 -20.86 30.36 6.40
C PRO A 123 -19.95 30.03 5.23
N LYS A 124 -20.04 30.82 4.14
CA LYS A 124 -19.07 30.77 3.06
C LYS A 124 -17.68 30.98 3.65
N GLY A 125 -16.77 30.03 3.42
CA GLY A 125 -15.42 30.07 3.97
C GLY A 125 -14.76 31.40 3.63
N LYS A 126 -14.39 32.19 4.64
CA LYS A 126 -13.51 33.34 4.44
C LYS A 126 -12.07 32.83 4.50
N GLY A 127 -11.50 32.49 3.36
CA GLY A 127 -10.08 32.16 3.33
C GLY A 127 -9.57 31.63 1.99
N TYR A 128 -8.50 32.26 1.50
CA TYR A 128 -7.52 31.60 0.65
C TYR A 128 -6.64 30.73 1.55
N GLY A 129 -6.67 29.41 1.34
CA GLY A 129 -5.85 28.44 2.08
C GLY A 129 -6.27 26.99 1.80
N PHE A 130 -5.31 26.06 1.86
CA PHE A 130 -5.60 24.62 1.79
C PHE A 130 -6.42 24.20 3.02
N ARG A 131 -7.66 23.74 2.78
CA ARG A 131 -8.59 23.17 3.77
C ARG A 131 -9.07 24.12 4.90
N PRO A 132 -9.90 25.14 4.61
CA PRO A 132 -10.44 25.98 5.66
C PRO A 132 -11.33 25.15 6.61
N GLN A 133 -11.06 25.25 7.90
CA GLN A 133 -11.95 24.73 8.93
C GLN A 133 -13.15 25.67 9.04
N LEU A 134 -14.35 25.19 8.70
CA LEU A 134 -15.56 26.01 8.69
C LEU A 134 -16.14 26.16 10.10
N ASN A 135 -16.03 25.10 10.90
CA ASN A 135 -16.27 25.08 12.34
C ASN A 135 -15.53 23.88 12.98
N LYS A 136 -15.76 23.62 14.27
CA LYS A 136 -15.14 22.48 14.96
C LYS A 136 -15.57 21.11 14.39
N ASP A 137 -16.75 21.04 13.78
CA ASP A 137 -17.44 19.81 13.38
C ASP A 137 -17.20 19.42 11.92
N ILE A 138 -16.86 20.38 11.04
CA ILE A 138 -16.67 20.19 9.59
C ILE A 138 -15.43 20.93 9.10
N LYS A 139 -14.63 20.23 8.29
CA LYS A 139 -13.54 20.81 7.50
C LYS A 139 -13.88 20.74 6.03
N SER A 140 -13.52 21.75 5.24
CA SER A 140 -13.62 21.65 3.79
C SER A 140 -12.33 21.03 3.23
N LEU A 141 -12.45 20.02 2.37
CA LEU A 141 -11.31 19.42 1.68
C LEU A 141 -10.95 20.17 0.41
N LEU A 142 -11.98 20.59 -0.35
CA LEU A 142 -11.86 21.22 -1.64
C LEU A 142 -12.83 22.41 -1.74
N LEU A 143 -12.37 23.51 -2.31
CA LEU A 143 -13.19 24.68 -2.62
C LEU A 143 -13.37 24.78 -4.15
N ASP A 144 -14.51 25.31 -4.59
CA ASP A 144 -14.73 25.70 -5.98
C ASP A 144 -14.00 27.01 -6.31
N GLU A 145 -14.07 27.42 -7.58
CA GLU A 145 -13.50 28.67 -8.08
C GLU A 145 -14.05 29.92 -7.38
N ASN A 146 -15.22 29.81 -6.72
CA ASN A 146 -15.85 30.86 -5.94
C ASN A 146 -15.55 30.78 -4.43
N GLY A 147 -14.63 29.89 -4.02
CA GLY A 147 -14.28 29.67 -2.62
C GLY A 147 -15.35 28.93 -1.81
N ARG A 148 -16.32 28.26 -2.46
CA ARG A 148 -17.35 27.45 -1.80
C ARG A 148 -16.85 26.03 -1.58
N PRO A 149 -17.01 25.45 -0.38
CA PRO A 149 -16.74 24.04 -0.16
C PRO A 149 -17.48 23.15 -1.16
N ILE A 150 -16.76 22.23 -1.78
CA ILE A 150 -17.28 21.16 -2.64
C ILE A 150 -17.37 19.85 -1.84
N ILE A 151 -16.32 19.58 -1.06
CA ILE A 151 -16.21 18.36 -0.25
C ILE A 151 -16.05 18.75 1.21
N TYR A 152 -16.87 18.15 2.07
CA TYR A 152 -16.79 18.27 3.52
C TYR A 152 -16.26 17.00 4.15
N ASP A 153 -15.35 17.15 5.11
CA ASP A 153 -14.87 16.09 5.98
C ASP A 153 -15.56 16.18 7.34
N ILE A 154 -16.13 15.06 7.77
CA ILE A 154 -16.82 14.87 9.05
C ILE A 154 -16.01 13.86 9.87
N ASN A 155 -15.40 14.33 10.95
CA ASN A 155 -14.61 13.48 11.85
C ASN A 155 -15.50 12.80 12.89
N SER A 156 -14.98 11.78 13.57
CA SER A 156 -15.72 10.99 14.56
C SER A 156 -16.18 11.74 15.81
N ASP A 157 -15.58 12.91 16.08
CA ASP A 157 -15.92 13.83 17.16
C ASP A 157 -16.90 14.94 16.71
N SER A 158 -17.28 14.97 15.44
CA SER A 158 -18.22 15.94 14.88
C SER A 158 -19.64 15.73 15.41
N ALA A 159 -20.36 16.83 15.67
CA ALA A 159 -21.80 16.78 15.92
C ALA A 159 -22.64 16.22 14.74
N TYR A 160 -22.05 16.13 13.53
CA TYR A 160 -22.72 15.56 12.36
C TYR A 160 -22.33 14.11 12.10
N TRP A 161 -21.49 13.50 12.94
CA TRP A 161 -21.20 12.08 12.85
C TRP A 161 -22.48 11.24 13.01
N PRO A 162 -22.62 10.10 12.32
CA PRO A 162 -23.78 9.23 12.45
C PRO A 162 -24.04 8.83 13.91
N ASP A 163 -25.24 9.14 14.41
CA ASP A 163 -25.72 8.76 15.73
C ASP A 163 -26.69 7.58 15.65
N ASP A 164 -27.46 7.33 16.71
CA ASP A 164 -28.40 6.21 16.78
C ASP A 164 -29.54 6.29 15.75
N ARG A 165 -29.73 7.44 15.08
CA ARG A 165 -30.65 7.57 13.92
C ARG A 165 -30.12 6.88 12.67
N PHE A 166 -28.80 6.66 12.60
CA PHE A 166 -28.10 6.04 11.48
C PHE A 166 -27.22 4.88 12.01
N PRO A 167 -27.83 3.82 12.57
CA PRO A 167 -27.11 2.80 13.34
C PRO A 167 -26.19 1.92 12.47
N THR A 168 -26.55 1.62 11.22
CA THR A 168 -25.71 0.86 10.29
C THR A 168 -24.49 1.68 9.92
N LEU A 169 -24.71 2.95 9.55
CA LEU A 169 -23.66 3.85 9.13
C LEU A 169 -22.71 4.18 10.28
N GLN A 170 -23.22 4.38 11.49
CA GLN A 170 -22.43 4.56 12.70
C GLN A 170 -21.55 3.33 12.99
N SER A 171 -22.13 2.13 12.89
CA SER A 171 -21.39 0.89 13.13
C SER A 171 -20.34 0.67 12.06
N ALA A 172 -20.70 0.89 10.79
CA ALA A 172 -19.80 0.77 9.65
C ALA A 172 -18.64 1.77 9.74
N SER A 173 -18.92 3.04 10.01
CA SER A 173 -17.91 4.10 10.08
C SER A 173 -16.92 3.90 11.23
N LYS A 174 -17.32 3.29 12.34
CA LYS A 174 -16.42 2.93 13.45
C LYS A 174 -15.59 1.67 13.18
N ALA A 175 -16.14 0.72 12.43
CA ALA A 175 -15.52 -0.59 12.21
C ALA A 175 -14.73 -0.70 10.90
N TYR A 176 -14.95 0.20 9.94
CA TYR A 176 -14.35 0.11 8.61
C TYR A 176 -12.82 0.24 8.68
N THR A 177 -12.12 -0.81 8.32
CA THR A 177 -10.65 -0.88 8.26
C THR A 177 -10.25 -1.65 7.02
N LEU A 178 -9.00 -1.51 6.58
CA LEU A 178 -8.47 -2.27 5.45
C LEU A 178 -7.23 -3.04 5.86
N ILE A 179 -7.16 -4.29 5.42
CA ILE A 179 -5.92 -5.03 5.28
C ILE A 179 -5.39 -4.78 3.87
N MET A 180 -4.12 -4.41 3.76
CA MET A 180 -3.45 -4.24 2.47
C MET A 180 -2.46 -5.37 2.27
N CYS A 181 -2.57 -6.10 1.15
CA CYS A 181 -1.63 -7.14 0.76
C CYS A 181 -1.03 -6.83 -0.61
N ILE A 182 0.25 -7.12 -0.79
CA ILE A 182 1.01 -6.89 -2.01
C ILE A 182 1.54 -8.24 -2.47
N SER A 183 1.32 -8.58 -3.73
CA SER A 183 1.90 -9.75 -4.36
C SER A 183 2.68 -9.37 -5.62
N LEU A 184 3.92 -9.85 -5.69
CA LEU A 184 4.78 -9.67 -6.86
C LEU A 184 4.34 -10.57 -8.02
N LYS A 185 3.69 -11.69 -7.70
CA LYS A 185 3.06 -12.55 -8.70
C LYS A 185 1.62 -12.11 -8.88
N ARG A 186 1.15 -12.04 -10.12
CA ARG A 186 -0.26 -11.77 -10.41
C ARG A 186 -1.11 -12.97 -9.99
N ILE A 187 -1.60 -12.95 -8.76
CA ILE A 187 -2.59 -13.90 -8.25
C ILE A 187 -3.95 -13.55 -8.88
N LYS A 188 -4.64 -14.55 -9.41
CA LYS A 188 -6.02 -14.36 -9.90
C LYS A 188 -6.94 -14.04 -8.71
N PRO A 189 -7.92 -13.13 -8.86
CA PRO A 189 -8.81 -12.76 -7.75
C PRO A 189 -9.50 -13.96 -7.09
N GLU A 190 -9.91 -14.96 -7.87
CA GLU A 190 -10.59 -16.16 -7.39
C GLU A 190 -9.70 -17.05 -6.53
N GLU A 191 -8.38 -16.97 -6.73
CA GLU A 191 -7.36 -17.74 -6.01
C GLU A 191 -6.82 -16.99 -4.78
N TYR A 192 -7.13 -15.71 -4.64
CA TYR A 192 -6.67 -14.90 -3.53
C TYR A 192 -7.35 -15.31 -2.21
N GLN A 193 -6.54 -15.68 -1.22
CA GLN A 193 -7.01 -16.03 0.12
C GLN A 193 -6.37 -15.09 1.14
N SER A 194 -7.20 -14.25 1.77
CA SER A 194 -6.76 -13.35 2.83
C SER A 194 -6.56 -14.10 4.15
N TYR A 195 -5.39 -14.69 4.35
CA TYR A 195 -4.93 -15.14 5.66
C TYR A 195 -4.04 -14.07 6.31
N ILE A 196 -4.47 -13.55 7.44
CA ILE A 196 -3.65 -12.62 8.21
C ILE A 196 -2.34 -13.33 8.59
N TYR A 197 -1.20 -12.67 8.38
CA TYR A 197 0.14 -13.19 8.69
C TYR A 197 0.56 -14.46 7.93
N SER A 198 0.13 -14.63 6.67
CA SER A 198 0.53 -15.76 5.82
C SER A 198 1.20 -15.33 4.53
N SER A 199 2.20 -16.10 4.10
CA SER A 199 2.80 -15.99 2.76
C SER A 199 1.86 -16.38 1.63
N ARG A 200 0.73 -17.02 1.95
CA ARG A 200 -0.32 -17.36 0.97
C ARG A 200 -1.14 -16.14 0.54
N SER A 201 -1.15 -15.09 1.36
CA SER A 201 -1.96 -13.88 1.14
C SER A 201 -1.19 -12.82 0.37
N GLY A 202 0.13 -12.92 0.29
CA GLY A 202 0.97 -11.93 -0.36
C GLY A 202 2.42 -12.04 0.08
N ASP A 203 3.29 -11.33 -0.64
CA ASP A 203 4.69 -11.18 -0.28
C ASP A 203 4.89 -10.14 0.84
N TRP A 204 3.92 -9.22 0.98
CA TRP A 204 3.81 -8.25 2.06
C TRP A 204 2.33 -8.07 2.41
N CYS A 205 1.95 -8.12 3.68
CA CYS A 205 0.57 -7.92 4.13
C CYS A 205 0.53 -7.17 5.45
N SER A 206 -0.39 -6.21 5.57
CA SER A 206 -0.72 -5.61 6.84
C SER A 206 -1.66 -6.51 7.66
N GLY A 207 -1.63 -6.33 8.96
CA GLY A 207 -2.66 -6.78 9.88
C GLY A 207 -3.84 -5.81 9.87
N PRO A 208 -4.96 -6.20 10.48
CA PRO A 208 -6.10 -5.31 10.64
C PRO A 208 -5.73 -4.18 11.61
N VAL A 209 -6.13 -2.95 11.26
CA VAL A 209 -6.02 -1.82 12.18
C VAL A 209 -7.30 -1.71 12.98
N ILE A 210 -7.17 -1.81 14.30
CA ILE A 210 -8.31 -1.75 15.21
C ILE A 210 -8.60 -0.27 15.48
N PHE A 211 -9.84 0.16 15.23
CA PHE A 211 -10.31 1.54 15.40
C PHE A 211 -9.54 2.58 14.56
N PRO A 212 -9.58 2.49 13.22
CA PRO A 212 -8.98 3.52 12.39
C PRO A 212 -9.74 4.86 12.54
N ASN A 213 -9.00 5.96 12.37
CA ASN A 213 -9.57 7.30 12.34
C ASN A 213 -10.25 7.54 11.00
N ASN A 214 -11.42 6.95 10.82
CA ASN A 214 -12.23 7.13 9.63
C ASN A 214 -12.82 8.54 9.59
N ILE A 215 -12.87 9.09 8.40
CA ILE A 215 -13.53 10.35 8.09
C ILE A 215 -14.65 10.03 7.13
N ILE A 216 -15.83 10.59 7.38
CA ILE A 216 -16.90 10.57 6.39
C ILE A 216 -16.74 11.82 5.53
N TYR A 217 -16.64 11.65 4.22
CA TYR A 217 -16.70 12.79 3.30
C TYR A 217 -18.08 12.90 2.67
N TYR A 218 -18.51 14.14 2.42
CA TYR A 218 -19.69 14.46 1.63
C TYR A 218 -19.30 15.36 0.46
N ASP A 219 -19.45 14.85 -0.76
CA ASP A 219 -19.31 15.60 -2.01
C ASP A 219 -20.67 16.19 -2.39
N ILE A 220 -20.78 17.52 -2.32
CA ILE A 220 -22.03 18.24 -2.61
C ILE A 220 -22.34 18.21 -4.11
N LYS A 221 -21.32 18.23 -4.97
CA LYS A 221 -21.51 18.32 -6.42
C LYS A 221 -22.02 17.01 -6.98
N GLN A 222 -21.47 15.91 -6.49
CA GLN A 222 -21.89 14.56 -6.90
C GLN A 222 -23.10 14.07 -6.09
N ASP A 223 -23.37 14.70 -4.95
CA ASP A 223 -24.36 14.27 -3.95
C ASP A 223 -24.06 12.86 -3.41
N GLU A 224 -22.82 12.68 -2.99
CA GLU A 224 -22.25 11.39 -2.63
C GLU A 224 -21.55 11.45 -1.27
N VAL A 225 -21.66 10.36 -0.52
CA VAL A 225 -21.01 10.20 0.78
C VAL A 225 -20.10 9.00 0.71
N GLY A 226 -18.97 9.07 1.42
CA GLY A 226 -18.02 7.98 1.49
C GLY A 226 -17.18 7.98 2.75
N PHE A 227 -16.37 6.94 2.90
CA PHE A 227 -15.30 6.87 3.90
C PHE A 227 -13.97 7.23 3.26
N ARG A 228 -13.25 8.14 3.92
CA ARG A 228 -11.82 8.32 3.73
C ARG A 228 -11.10 7.73 4.92
N THR A 229 -10.38 6.66 4.67
CA THR A 229 -9.71 5.89 5.71
C THR A 229 -8.21 6.04 5.54
N HIS A 230 -7.58 6.66 6.54
CA HIS A 230 -6.13 6.80 6.59
C HIS A 230 -5.55 5.80 7.59
N ILE A 231 -4.65 4.95 7.12
CA ILE A 231 -4.06 3.87 7.90
C ILE A 231 -2.55 3.98 7.80
N LYS A 232 -1.90 4.13 8.96
CA LYS A 232 -0.45 3.99 9.09
C LYS A 232 -0.13 2.59 9.59
N PHE A 233 0.49 1.77 8.74
CA PHE A 233 0.81 0.39 9.09
C PHE A 233 2.10 0.34 9.91
N LYS A 234 1.97 -0.10 11.16
CA LYS A 234 3.13 -0.30 12.04
C LYS A 234 3.84 -1.59 11.67
N LYS A 235 5.16 -1.59 11.75
CA LYS A 235 6.00 -2.74 11.36
C LYS A 235 5.62 -4.04 12.09
N GLU A 236 5.19 -3.94 13.35
CA GLU A 236 4.78 -5.08 14.17
C GLU A 236 3.47 -5.71 13.69
N SER A 237 2.64 -4.94 12.99
CA SER A 237 1.41 -5.41 12.37
C SER A 237 1.62 -5.89 10.94
N VAL A 238 2.84 -5.93 10.42
CA VAL A 238 3.11 -6.29 9.02
C VAL A 238 3.79 -7.65 8.96
N PHE A 239 3.22 -8.51 8.11
CA PHE A 239 3.90 -9.71 7.63
C PHE A 239 4.66 -9.38 6.33
N SER A 240 5.91 -9.81 6.23
CA SER A 240 6.69 -9.73 5.00
C SER A 240 7.57 -10.97 4.87
N ASN A 241 7.64 -11.54 3.68
CA ASN A 241 8.57 -12.63 3.36
C ASN A 241 9.94 -12.12 2.88
N GLY A 242 10.17 -10.81 2.91
CA GLY A 242 11.43 -10.16 2.52
C GLY A 242 11.59 -9.89 1.02
N LYS A 243 10.69 -10.35 0.16
CA LYS A 243 10.78 -10.08 -1.29
C LYS A 243 10.37 -8.65 -1.66
N VAL A 244 9.43 -8.07 -0.92
CA VAL A 244 9.07 -6.66 -1.02
C VAL A 244 9.86 -5.92 0.06
N SER A 245 10.90 -5.21 -0.38
CA SER A 245 11.86 -4.54 0.52
C SER A 245 12.16 -3.09 0.15
N SER A 246 11.75 -2.69 -1.06
CA SER A 246 11.99 -1.38 -1.64
C SER A 246 10.79 -0.91 -2.46
N VAL A 247 10.76 0.39 -2.74
CA VAL A 247 9.75 0.99 -3.63
C VAL A 247 9.81 0.37 -5.04
N GLN A 248 10.99 -0.06 -5.48
CA GLN A 248 11.16 -0.67 -6.79
C GLN A 248 10.47 -2.01 -6.93
N ASP A 249 10.35 -2.77 -5.83
CA ASP A 249 9.65 -4.05 -5.83
C ASP A 249 8.13 -3.87 -6.02
N LEU A 250 7.60 -2.65 -5.90
CA LEU A 250 6.16 -2.38 -6.01
C LEU A 250 5.69 -2.19 -7.46
N PHE A 251 6.58 -1.83 -8.39
CA PHE A 251 6.17 -1.66 -9.79
C PHE A 251 5.71 -3.00 -10.38
N GLY A 252 4.58 -2.97 -11.10
CA GLY A 252 3.94 -4.15 -11.66
C GLY A 252 3.32 -5.12 -10.64
N ALA A 253 3.46 -4.86 -9.34
CA ALA A 253 2.88 -5.69 -8.29
C ALA A 253 1.36 -5.52 -8.24
N ARG A 254 0.66 -6.57 -7.81
CA ARG A 254 -0.78 -6.49 -7.52
C ARG A 254 -0.99 -6.19 -6.05
N VAL A 255 -1.82 -5.19 -5.77
CA VAL A 255 -2.22 -4.81 -4.42
C VAL A 255 -3.67 -5.21 -4.21
N PHE A 256 -3.96 -5.75 -3.03
CA PHE A 256 -5.27 -6.14 -2.55
C PHE A 256 -5.63 -5.31 -1.33
N PHE A 257 -6.85 -4.77 -1.31
CA PHE A 257 -7.44 -4.03 -0.21
C PHE A 257 -8.65 -4.79 0.29
N GLN A 258 -8.51 -5.38 1.47
CA GLN A 258 -9.52 -6.24 2.08
C GLN A 258 -10.22 -5.46 3.20
N PRO A 259 -11.50 -5.07 3.04
CA PRO A 259 -12.32 -4.52 4.12
C PRO A 259 -12.45 -5.49 5.30
N PRO A 260 -13.07 -5.09 6.42
CA PRO A 260 -13.31 -5.99 7.53
C PRO A 260 -14.47 -6.92 7.17
N THR A 261 -14.24 -7.86 6.27
CA THR A 261 -15.14 -8.95 5.95
C THR A 261 -14.59 -10.20 6.61
N LEU A 262 -14.82 -10.33 7.91
CA LEU A 262 -14.81 -11.65 8.50
C LEU A 262 -15.95 -12.40 7.81
N ALA A 263 -15.64 -13.40 6.97
CA ALA A 263 -16.59 -14.10 6.10
C ALA A 263 -17.97 -14.23 6.77
N ARG A 264 -19.02 -13.72 6.11
CA ARG A 264 -20.39 -13.59 6.64
C ARG A 264 -20.83 -14.85 7.38
N THR A 265 -20.57 -16.00 6.76
CA THR A 265 -20.94 -17.32 7.27
C THR A 265 -20.20 -17.66 8.56
N PHE A 266 -18.89 -17.42 8.64
CA PHE A 266 -18.10 -17.79 9.82
C PHE A 266 -18.52 -17.01 11.07
N ILE A 267 -18.70 -15.70 10.98
CA ILE A 267 -19.12 -14.89 12.14
C ILE A 267 -20.58 -15.14 12.48
N LYS A 268 -21.46 -15.25 11.48
CA LYS A 268 -22.85 -15.64 11.71
C LYS A 268 -22.95 -16.97 12.45
N ASP A 269 -22.24 -18.00 11.99
CA ASP A 269 -22.25 -19.32 12.62
C ASP A 269 -21.70 -19.26 14.04
N ARG A 270 -20.67 -18.45 14.28
CA ARG A 270 -20.12 -18.23 15.63
C ARG A 270 -21.08 -17.47 16.54
N LEU A 271 -21.79 -16.47 16.03
CA LEU A 271 -22.83 -15.73 16.75
C LEU A 271 -23.97 -16.69 17.15
N ILE A 272 -24.45 -17.50 16.20
CA ILE A 272 -25.48 -18.51 16.44
C ILE A 272 -25.01 -19.53 17.49
N LYS A 273 -23.81 -20.08 17.33
CA LYS A 273 -23.21 -21.05 18.25
C LYS A 273 -23.07 -20.49 19.68
N ASN A 274 -22.82 -19.19 19.80
CA ASN A 274 -22.68 -18.52 21.09
C ASN A 274 -24.01 -18.02 21.67
N GLY A 275 -25.15 -18.34 21.05
CA GLY A 275 -26.47 -17.94 21.54
C GLY A 275 -26.75 -16.43 21.39
N ALA A 276 -26.16 -15.77 20.39
CA ALA A 276 -26.46 -14.38 20.09
C ALA A 276 -27.95 -14.21 19.74
N SER A 277 -28.51 -13.05 20.09
CA SER A 277 -29.90 -12.72 19.76
C SER A 277 -30.13 -12.63 18.24
N LYS A 278 -31.38 -12.82 17.82
CA LYS A 278 -31.79 -12.65 16.41
C LYS A 278 -31.39 -11.27 15.89
N ASP A 279 -31.63 -10.21 16.66
CA ASP A 279 -31.29 -8.84 16.30
C ASP A 279 -29.78 -8.64 16.08
N ALA A 280 -28.93 -9.31 16.88
CA ALA A 280 -27.48 -9.23 16.72
C ALA A 280 -27.02 -9.89 15.42
N ILE A 281 -27.64 -11.02 15.05
CA ILE A 281 -27.38 -11.72 13.79
C ILE A 281 -27.82 -10.84 12.60
N GLU A 282 -29.04 -10.30 12.64
CA GLU A 282 -29.57 -9.42 11.57
C GLU A 282 -28.72 -8.15 11.41
N ARG A 283 -28.29 -7.53 12.51
CA ARG A 283 -27.38 -6.37 12.47
C ARG A 283 -26.03 -6.71 11.83
N HIS A 284 -25.48 -7.88 12.11
CA HIS A 284 -24.25 -8.35 11.49
C HIS A 284 -24.43 -8.59 9.99
N GLU A 285 -25.53 -9.23 9.57
CA GLU A 285 -25.84 -9.44 8.15
C GLU A 285 -26.03 -8.12 7.40
N ARG A 286 -26.73 -7.17 8.01
CA ARG A 286 -26.95 -5.82 7.47
C ARG A 286 -25.63 -5.08 7.26
N THR A 287 -24.78 -5.05 8.28
CA THR A 287 -23.46 -4.39 8.23
C THR A 287 -22.54 -5.06 7.19
N THR A 288 -22.58 -6.38 7.09
CA THR A 288 -21.76 -7.13 6.11
C THR A 288 -22.22 -6.84 4.68
N SER A 289 -23.54 -6.82 4.45
CA SER A 289 -24.11 -6.47 3.14
C SER A 289 -23.81 -5.01 2.77
N PHE A 290 -23.81 -4.11 3.75
CA PHE A 290 -23.41 -2.72 3.58
C PHE A 290 -21.95 -2.59 3.12
N PHE A 291 -21.00 -3.26 3.80
CA PHE A 291 -19.60 -3.26 3.37
C PHE A 291 -19.39 -3.90 2.00
N ALA A 292 -20.12 -4.98 1.71
CA ALA A 292 -20.09 -5.62 0.40
C ALA A 292 -20.68 -4.74 -0.71
N ALA A 293 -21.47 -3.71 -0.40
CA ALA A 293 -22.04 -2.77 -1.37
C ALA A 293 -21.16 -1.55 -1.62
N LEU A 294 -20.12 -1.31 -0.81
CA LEU A 294 -19.16 -0.21 -1.00
C LEU A 294 -18.46 -0.29 -2.36
N GLN A 295 -18.08 0.88 -2.89
CA GLN A 295 -17.30 1.03 -4.11
C GLN A 295 -16.00 1.77 -3.79
N ALA A 296 -14.90 1.41 -4.45
CA ALA A 296 -13.64 2.12 -4.30
C ALA A 296 -13.60 3.33 -5.24
N GLU A 297 -13.16 4.48 -4.74
CA GLU A 297 -12.99 5.70 -5.55
C GLU A 297 -11.52 6.02 -5.81
N GLY A 298 -10.62 5.46 -5.02
CA GLY A 298 -9.19 5.62 -5.19
C GLY A 298 -8.42 5.17 -3.97
N ALA A 299 -7.11 5.06 -4.15
CA ALA A 299 -6.17 4.75 -3.10
C ALA A 299 -4.89 5.56 -3.28
N SER A 300 -4.24 5.91 -2.18
CA SER A 300 -2.90 6.49 -2.17
C SER A 300 -2.04 5.72 -1.20
N ILE A 301 -0.94 5.15 -1.69
CA ILE A 301 0.03 4.37 -0.92
C ILE A 301 1.30 5.21 -0.75
N ASP A 302 1.51 5.72 0.46
CA ASP A 302 2.76 6.38 0.86
C ASP A 302 3.75 5.31 1.30
N THR A 303 4.94 5.32 0.69
CA THR A 303 5.98 4.31 0.94
C THR A 303 6.99 4.72 2.01
N GLY A 304 6.87 5.92 2.59
CA GLY A 304 7.67 6.43 3.70
C GLY A 304 9.11 6.80 3.37
N GLY A 305 9.52 6.74 2.10
CA GLY A 305 10.92 6.96 1.72
C GLY A 305 11.23 7.05 0.22
N GLY A 306 10.21 7.17 -0.63
CA GLY A 306 10.41 7.18 -2.08
C GLY A 306 9.23 7.77 -2.83
N GLN A 307 8.74 7.01 -3.81
CA GLN A 307 7.60 7.40 -4.63
C GLN A 307 6.31 6.87 -4.01
N ASP A 308 5.27 7.69 -4.04
CA ASP A 308 3.93 7.32 -3.62
C ASP A 308 3.15 6.79 -4.84
N PHE A 309 2.21 5.90 -4.58
CA PHE A 309 1.36 5.32 -5.62
C PHE A 309 -0.07 5.77 -5.43
N ASP A 310 -0.51 6.68 -6.29
CA ASP A 310 -1.92 7.05 -6.40
C ASP A 310 -2.59 6.15 -7.44
N ILE A 311 -3.69 5.54 -7.04
CA ILE A 311 -4.49 4.59 -7.83
C ILE A 311 -5.86 5.19 -8.02
N ASN A 312 -6.26 5.42 -9.27
CA ASN A 312 -7.59 5.93 -9.59
C ASN A 312 -8.65 4.85 -9.30
N GLY A 313 -9.87 5.27 -8.93
CA GLY A 313 -10.98 4.33 -8.68
C GLY A 313 -11.30 3.43 -9.87
N GLU A 314 -11.13 3.92 -11.10
CA GLU A 314 -11.35 3.14 -12.33
C GLU A 314 -10.39 1.95 -12.49
N ASP A 315 -9.19 2.06 -11.92
CA ASP A 315 -8.17 1.01 -11.93
C ASP A 315 -8.38 -0.01 -10.80
N ILE A 316 -9.22 0.31 -9.82
CA ILE A 316 -9.52 -0.56 -8.68
C ILE A 316 -10.70 -1.46 -9.00
N LYS A 317 -10.42 -2.75 -9.15
CA LYS A 317 -11.42 -3.78 -9.40
C LYS A 317 -11.95 -4.34 -8.09
N LYS A 318 -13.21 -4.76 -8.10
CA LYS A 318 -13.88 -5.40 -6.97
C LYS A 318 -14.12 -6.87 -7.27
N TYR A 319 -13.81 -7.72 -6.30
CA TYR A 319 -14.17 -9.13 -6.31
C TYR A 319 -15.10 -9.42 -5.13
N THR A 320 -16.17 -10.18 -5.39
CA THR A 320 -17.07 -10.69 -4.35
C THR A 320 -17.25 -12.18 -4.56
N GLY A 321 -16.75 -12.97 -3.61
CA GLY A 321 -16.88 -14.43 -3.61
C GLY A 321 -18.29 -14.91 -3.26
N ILE A 322 -18.51 -16.22 -3.39
CA ILE A 322 -19.81 -16.89 -3.11
C ILE A 322 -20.24 -16.71 -1.64
N ASP A 323 -19.30 -16.57 -0.71
CA ASP A 323 -19.50 -16.32 0.72
C ASP A 323 -19.65 -14.83 1.07
N MET A 324 -19.82 -13.97 0.05
CA MET A 324 -19.80 -12.51 0.15
C MET A 324 -18.48 -11.94 0.66
N ASN A 325 -17.40 -12.73 0.68
CA ASN A 325 -16.07 -12.19 0.94
C ASN A 325 -15.69 -11.24 -0.19
N THR A 326 -15.61 -9.95 0.15
CA THR A 326 -15.43 -8.87 -0.82
C THR A 326 -14.10 -8.20 -0.58
N PHE A 327 -13.33 -7.99 -1.65
CA PHE A 327 -12.12 -7.20 -1.61
C PHE A 327 -11.93 -6.41 -2.90
N PHE A 328 -11.03 -5.45 -2.84
CA PHE A 328 -10.63 -4.64 -3.97
C PHE A 328 -9.19 -4.95 -4.36
N TYR A 329 -8.84 -4.76 -5.61
CA TYR A 329 -7.46 -4.97 -6.08
C TYR A 329 -7.12 -4.08 -7.27
N SER A 330 -5.85 -3.76 -7.40
CA SER A 330 -5.29 -3.01 -8.53
C SER A 330 -3.90 -3.52 -8.86
N ASP A 331 -3.53 -3.42 -10.13
CA ASP A 331 -2.13 -3.57 -10.55
C ASP A 331 -1.45 -2.20 -10.42
N LEU A 332 -0.26 -2.17 -9.81
CA LEU A 332 0.56 -0.97 -9.76
C LEU A 332 1.24 -0.72 -11.13
N PRO A 333 1.54 0.54 -11.47
CA PRO A 333 2.17 0.86 -12.75
C PRO A 333 3.47 0.09 -12.93
N LEU A 334 3.79 -0.22 -14.18
CA LEU A 334 5.11 -0.72 -14.55
C LEU A 334 6.13 0.41 -14.45
N ASN A 335 7.39 0.06 -14.21
CA ASN A 335 8.48 1.02 -14.31
C ASN A 335 8.86 1.16 -15.80
N ASP A 336 9.34 2.33 -16.24
CA ASP A 336 9.73 2.61 -17.63
C ASP A 336 10.70 1.57 -18.25
N ARG A 337 11.40 0.79 -17.41
CA ARG A 337 12.27 -0.33 -17.84
C ARG A 337 11.54 -1.63 -18.17
N GLU A 338 10.37 -1.90 -17.57
CA GLU A 338 9.60 -3.14 -17.77
C GLU A 338 8.57 -3.03 -18.90
N ASP A 339 8.12 -1.81 -19.24
CA ASP A 339 7.30 -1.56 -20.44
C ASP A 339 8.00 -2.02 -21.73
N ILE A 340 9.33 -1.91 -21.77
CA ILE A 340 10.14 -2.33 -22.93
C ILE A 340 10.17 -3.86 -23.07
N VAL A 341 10.17 -4.60 -21.96
CA VAL A 341 10.22 -6.08 -21.96
C VAL A 341 8.85 -6.66 -22.28
N HIS A 342 7.77 -6.09 -21.73
CA HIS A 342 6.41 -6.56 -22.02
C HIS A 342 5.98 -6.33 -23.47
N HIS A 343 6.48 -5.30 -24.14
CA HIS A 343 6.25 -5.12 -25.58
C HIS A 343 7.06 -6.07 -26.47
N GLN A 344 8.11 -6.72 -25.95
CA GLN A 344 8.84 -7.75 -26.69
C GLN A 344 8.17 -9.13 -26.56
N ASP A 345 7.62 -9.47 -25.40
CA ASP A 345 6.92 -10.74 -25.19
C ASP A 345 5.51 -10.79 -25.81
N ALA A 346 4.86 -9.64 -26.04
CA ALA A 346 3.57 -9.59 -26.72
C ALA A 346 3.67 -9.68 -28.26
N ASN A 347 4.90 -9.67 -28.81
CA ASN A 347 5.18 -9.72 -30.25
C ASN A 347 5.89 -11.02 -30.69
N ASN A 348 5.99 -12.00 -29.78
CA ASN A 348 6.38 -13.39 -30.08
C ASN A 348 5.22 -14.32 -29.71
#